data_AF-A0A524MPU1-F1
#
_entry.id   AF-A0A524MPU1-F1
#
_cell.length_a   1.000
_cell.length_b   1.000
_cell.length_c   1.000
_cell.angle_alpha   90.00
_cell.angle_beta   90.00
_cell.angle_gamma   90.00
#
_symmetry.space_group_name_H-M   'P 1'
#
loop_
_entity.id
_entity.type
_entity.pdbx_description
1 polymer ?
#
loop_
_entity_poly.entity_id
_entity_poly.type
_entity_poly.pdbx_seq_one_letter_code
_entity_poly.pdbx_strand_id
1 'polypeptide(L)'
;MNKKVSPEKILRAVAKACGVAEKALTSHRRDSTVRAVASRMLCRHGGLTQREAARALGLKTGGAVSSQLRHLDDMLRSDHQLRR
;
A
#
# COMPACT_ATOMS: atom_id res chain seq x y z
N MET A 1 1.97 23.32 5.24
CA MET A 1 2.01 22.54 3.98
C MET A 1 2.66 21.19 4.25
N ASN A 2 1.90 20.10 4.32
CA ASN A 2 2.47 18.76 4.47
C ASN A 2 3.26 18.42 3.19
N LYS A 3 4.59 18.30 3.27
CA LYS A 3 5.42 17.85 2.14
C LYS A 3 4.99 16.43 1.77
N LYS A 4 4.43 16.26 0.57
CA LYS A 4 4.13 14.94 0.02
C LYS A 4 5.43 14.16 -0.14
N VAL A 5 5.43 12.90 0.31
CA VAL A 5 6.57 11.99 0.15
C VAL A 5 6.47 11.34 -1.23
N SER A 6 7.59 11.18 -1.94
CA SER A 6 7.56 10.56 -3.27
C SER A 6 7.12 9.10 -3.19
N PRO A 7 6.40 8.58 -4.21
CA PRO A 7 5.96 7.19 -4.26
C PRO A 7 7.10 6.19 -4.04
N GLU A 8 8.26 6.43 -4.63
CA GLU A 8 9.44 5.55 -4.54
C GLU A 8 9.95 5.46 -3.10
N LYS A 9 10.00 6.60 -2.40
CA LYS A 9 10.42 6.64 -0.99
C LYS A 9 9.42 5.93 -0.08
N ILE A 10 8.12 6.02 -0.39
CA ILE A 10 7.08 5.29 0.33
C ILE A 10 7.21 3.77 0.10
N LEU A 11 7.35 3.35 -1.16
CA LEU A 11 7.49 1.93 -1.50
C LEU A 11 8.72 1.30 -0.85
N ARG A 12 9.87 2.01 -0.88
CA ARG A 12 11.08 1.57 -0.17
C ARG A 12 10.88 1.43 1.33
N ALA A 13 10.20 2.40 1.96
CA ALA A 13 9.93 2.36 3.39
C ALA A 13 9.03 1.17 3.76
N VAL A 14 7.97 0.92 2.98
CA VAL A 14 7.05 -0.20 3.19
C VAL A 14 7.78 -1.54 2.98
N ALA A 15 8.55 -1.67 1.90
CA ALA A 15 9.35 -2.87 1.63
C ALA A 15 10.29 -3.20 2.80
N LYS A 16 11.01 -2.18 3.29
CA LYS A 16 11.91 -2.31 4.45
C LYS A 16 11.15 -2.71 5.72
N ALA A 17 10.03 -2.05 6.02
CA ALA A 17 9.25 -2.31 7.23
C ALA A 17 8.62 -3.72 7.24
N CYS A 18 8.21 -4.22 6.07
CA CYS A 18 7.61 -5.54 5.93
C CYS A 18 8.63 -6.65 5.62
N GLY A 19 9.93 -6.34 5.55
CA GLY A 19 10.98 -7.32 5.27
C GLY A 19 10.90 -7.96 3.89
N VAL A 20 10.34 -7.25 2.89
CA VAL A 20 10.19 -7.74 1.51
C VAL A 20 11.06 -6.95 0.53
N ALA A 21 11.35 -7.53 -0.62
CA ALA A 21 12.00 -6.79 -1.72
C ALA A 21 11.02 -5.77 -2.32
N GLU A 22 11.51 -4.59 -2.74
CA GLU A 22 10.68 -3.56 -3.42
C GLU A 22 9.94 -4.14 -4.65
N LYS A 23 10.61 -5.02 -5.41
CA LYS A 23 10.02 -5.73 -6.57
C LYS A 23 8.86 -6.65 -6.19
N ALA A 24 8.75 -7.09 -4.94
CA ALA A 24 7.62 -7.90 -4.48
C ALA A 24 6.31 -7.08 -4.39
N LEU A 25 6.42 -5.76 -4.18
CA LEU A 25 5.28 -4.85 -4.15
C LEU A 25 4.64 -4.68 -5.53
N THR A 26 5.45 -4.74 -6.59
CA THR A 26 5.00 -4.58 -7.98
C THR A 26 4.78 -5.90 -8.72
N SER A 27 5.30 -7.02 -8.20
CA SER A 27 5.09 -8.35 -8.77
C SER A 27 3.64 -8.82 -8.60
N HIS A 28 3.12 -9.64 -9.50
CA HIS A 28 1.74 -10.16 -9.48
C HIS A 28 1.49 -11.29 -8.46
N ARG A 29 2.25 -11.35 -7.35
CA ARG A 29 2.14 -12.42 -6.35
C ARG A 29 0.96 -12.22 -5.39
N ARG A 30 0.47 -13.32 -4.82
CA ARG A 30 -0.79 -13.43 -4.06
C ARG A 30 -0.82 -12.72 -2.69
N ASP A 31 0.31 -12.19 -2.21
CA ASP A 31 0.37 -11.55 -0.89
C ASP A 31 -0.23 -10.13 -0.96
N SER A 32 -1.54 -10.05 -0.73
CA SER A 32 -2.37 -8.85 -0.88
C SER A 32 -2.14 -7.83 0.24
N THR A 33 -1.69 -8.27 1.41
CA THR A 33 -1.59 -7.44 2.62
C THR A 33 -0.52 -6.37 2.49
N VAL A 34 0.69 -6.73 2.06
CA VAL A 34 1.77 -5.75 1.91
C VAL A 34 1.45 -4.71 0.82
N ARG A 35 0.78 -5.13 -0.27
CA ARG A 35 0.27 -4.18 -1.28
C ARG A 35 -0.85 -3.29 -0.76
N ALA A 36 -1.70 -3.80 0.12
CA ALA A 36 -2.72 -2.98 0.77
C ALA A 36 -2.08 -1.90 1.66
N VAL A 37 -1.04 -2.28 2.43
CA VAL A 37 -0.25 -1.32 3.23
C VAL A 37 0.42 -0.28 2.34
N ALA A 38 1.07 -0.71 1.25
CA ALA A 38 1.69 0.19 0.29
C ALA A 38 0.67 1.17 -0.33
N SER A 39 -0.50 0.67 -0.75
CA SER A 39 -1.60 1.49 -1.27
C SER A 39 -2.05 2.53 -0.25
N ARG A 40 -2.23 2.14 1.01
CA ARG A 40 -2.64 3.06 2.09
C ARG A 40 -1.61 4.16 2.30
N MET A 41 -0.32 3.81 2.33
CA MET A 41 0.76 4.78 2.55
C MET A 41 0.92 5.74 1.36
N LEU A 42 0.78 5.25 0.12
CA LEU A 42 0.81 6.09 -1.08
C LEU A 42 -0.33 7.13 -1.07
N CYS A 43 -1.54 6.71 -0.71
CA CYS A 43 -2.66 7.62 -0.57
C CYS A 43 -2.44 8.62 0.57
N ARG A 44 -2.04 8.14 1.76
CA ARG A 44 -1.93 8.95 2.98
C ARG A 44 -0.77 9.95 2.97
N HIS A 45 0.40 9.53 2.51
CA HIS A 45 1.64 10.32 2.59
C HIS A 45 2.11 10.85 1.24
N GLY A 46 1.77 10.16 0.15
CA GLY A 46 2.03 10.62 -1.21
C GLY A 46 0.91 11.50 -1.76
N GLY A 47 -0.29 11.45 -1.17
CA GLY A 47 -1.46 12.17 -1.66
C GLY A 47 -1.90 11.70 -3.04
N LEU A 48 -1.69 10.41 -3.33
CA LEU A 48 -2.15 9.73 -4.55
C LEU A 48 -3.61 9.31 -4.39
N THR A 49 -4.33 9.31 -5.51
CA THR A 49 -5.61 8.60 -5.64
C THR A 49 -5.38 7.09 -5.67
N GLN A 50 -6.43 6.30 -5.42
CA GLN A 50 -6.35 4.83 -5.54
C GLN A 50 -5.91 4.38 -6.94
N ARG A 51 -6.28 5.13 -7.99
CA ARG A 51 -5.87 4.83 -9.38
C ARG A 51 -4.39 5.09 -9.60
N GLU A 52 -3.86 6.18 -9.04
CA GLU A 52 -2.42 6.48 -9.13
C GLU A 52 -1.60 5.50 -8.29
N ALA A 53 -2.08 5.12 -7.10
CA ALA A 53 -1.46 4.09 -6.28
C ALA A 53 -1.44 2.74 -7.00
N ALA A 54 -2.52 2.37 -7.69
CA ALA A 54 -2.57 1.17 -8.53
C ALA A 54 -1.48 1.18 -9.62
N ARG A 55 -1.32 2.30 -10.32
CA ARG A 55 -0.25 2.45 -11.33
C ARG A 55 1.14 2.31 -10.71
N ALA A 56 1.38 2.94 -9.57
CA ALA A 56 2.66 2.84 -8.85
C ALA A 56 2.98 1.39 -8.41
N LEU A 57 1.96 0.58 -8.15
CA LEU A 57 2.08 -0.82 -7.75
C LEU A 57 2.01 -1.80 -8.93
N GLY A 58 1.96 -1.33 -10.18
CA GLY A 58 1.84 -2.20 -11.35
C GLY A 58 0.49 -2.93 -11.46
N LEU A 59 -0.54 -2.45 -10.77
CA LEU A 59 -1.89 -3.01 -10.82
C LEU A 59 -2.67 -2.43 -12.01
N LYS A 60 -3.43 -3.29 -12.70
CA LYS A 60 -4.21 -2.89 -13.89
C LYS A 60 -5.38 -1.95 -13.57
N THR A 61 -5.94 -2.00 -12.35
CA THR A 61 -7.14 -1.24 -11.98
C THR A 61 -7.08 -0.67 -10.57
N GLY A 62 -7.72 0.49 -10.36
CA GLY A 62 -7.91 1.08 -9.03
C GLY A 62 -8.88 0.29 -8.14
N GLY A 63 -9.77 -0.53 -8.73
CA GLY A 63 -10.68 -1.39 -7.98
C GLY A 63 -9.96 -2.43 -7.12
N ALA A 64 -8.81 -2.92 -7.58
CA ALA A 64 -7.95 -3.81 -6.80
C ALA A 64 -7.44 -3.12 -5.51
N VAL A 65 -7.12 -1.82 -5.59
CA VAL A 65 -6.69 -1.03 -4.43
C VAL A 65 -7.82 -0.85 -3.44
N SER A 66 -9.04 -0.54 -3.90
CA SER A 66 -10.21 -0.40 -3.00
C SER A 66 -10.49 -1.70 -2.22
N SER A 67 -10.45 -2.85 -2.90
CA SER A 67 -10.62 -4.16 -2.27
C SER A 67 -9.51 -4.46 -1.25
N GLN A 68 -8.26 -4.19 -1.60
CA GLN A 68 -7.10 -4.34 -0.71
C GLN A 68 -7.22 -3.47 0.55
N LEU A 69 -7.63 -2.21 0.39
CA LEU A 69 -7.79 -1.29 1.52
C LEU A 69 -8.92 -1.74 2.45
N ARG A 70 -10.05 -2.21 1.90
CA ARG A 70 -11.14 -2.76 2.71
C ARG A 70 -10.68 -3.98 3.51
N HIS A 71 -10.00 -4.92 2.86
CA HIS A 71 -9.47 -6.10 3.53
C HIS A 71 -8.47 -5.73 4.64
N LEU A 72 -7.60 -4.76 4.40
CA LEU A 72 -6.68 -4.24 5.41
C LEU A 72 -7.43 -3.60 6.58
N ASP A 73 -8.44 -2.77 6.32
CA ASP A 73 -9.23 -2.16 7.39
C ASP A 73 -9.98 -3.21 8.23
N ASP A 74 -10.48 -4.28 7.60
CA ASP A 74 -11.12 -5.39 8.31
C ASP A 74 -10.10 -6.13 9.21
N MET A 75 -8.89 -6.43 8.70
CA MET A 75 -7.80 -7.02 9.49
C MET A 75 -7.39 -6.13 10.68
N LEU A 76 -7.22 -4.83 10.46
CA LEU A 76 -6.85 -3.87 11.51
C LEU A 76 -7.96 -3.68 12.56
N ARG A 77 -9.21 -3.96 12.21
CA ARG A 77 -10.33 -3.94 13.15
C ARG A 77 -10.40 -5.21 13.99
N SER A 78 -10.07 -6.36 13.40
CA SER A 78 -10.08 -7.65 14.11
C SER A 78 -8.83 -7.88 14.97
N ASP A 79 -7.74 -7.17 14.71
CA ASP A 79 -6.48 -7.32 15.43
C ASP A 79 -6.12 -6.06 16.25
N HIS A 80 -6.33 -6.13 17.56
CA HIS A 80 -6.04 -5.05 18.50
C HIS A 80 -4.55 -4.67 18.57
N GLN A 81 -3.62 -5.59 18.22
CA GLN A 81 -2.19 -5.30 18.26
C GLN A 81 -1.74 -4.43 17.08
N LEU A 82 -2.45 -4.50 15.96
CA LEU A 82 -2.15 -3.77 14.73
C LEU A 82 -2.70 -2.33 14.68
N ARG A 83 -3.43 -1.90 15.72
CA ARG A 83 -4.03 -0.54 15.82
C ARG A 83 -3.06 0.58 16.21
N ARG A 84 -1.82 0.26 16.61
CA ARG A 84 -0.87 1.22 17.20
C ARG A 84 0.11 1.81 16.19
#